data_AF-A0A962N720-F1
#
_entry.id   AF-A0A962N720-F1
#
_cell.length_a   1.000
_cell.length_b   1.000
_cell.length_c   1.000
_cell.angle_alpha   90.00
_cell.angle_beta   90.00
_cell.angle_gamma   90.00
#
_symmetry.space_group_name_H-M   'P 1'
#
loop_
_entity.id
_entity.type
_entity.pdbx_description
1 polymer ?
#
loop_
_entity_poly.entity_id
_entity_poly.type
_entity_poly.pdbx_seq_one_letter_code
_entity_poly.pdbx_strand_id
1 'polypeptide(L)'
;MNRFAHGVAAPPQRGVLRRSLGSVLVLALAGGAQLATAGPCNQVSYNPDLVEQASPGIHTSTFVDEVVLGMADSQVKGYVATLTNARGEIVVEIEQGQARTLCDPGGQRAFDVGTQTPWGSVSKLITTAAAIKVARQFNVDLDDPIVNHLPYRWRSQLHPRFANGESGSGPVTLRMMLQHRGGFRHSSCGGRTIKQRLLDGDAANCAAANQPPTAAPPTVGSRSYANMSQGLFQIMLAYMAAPVTMQVFESQAAGYNTADYDAFIQMATNNSYRGLVNTQLYAPIGISGSCNMAEISTAQPNGNYIRWYDDASDSSGTLPHDQNHTCAAGAWILSSAQMRKLLFQLKHTENLLLREDYALMEAGYSDSLGWWKSDWDIGRSWSHNGQWSGTRAEVRSLPGGYIATLVMNSANFADSAGGVLDDAFRDARVKGLAHA
;
A
#
# COMPACT_ATOMS: atom_id res chain seq x y z
N MET A 1 -46.36 9.29 19.18
CA MET A 1 -46.48 10.02 17.90
C MET A 1 -45.70 11.33 18.05
N ASN A 2 -44.49 11.43 17.50
CA ASN A 2 -43.78 12.70 17.31
C ASN A 2 -42.75 12.49 16.21
N ARG A 3 -42.91 13.23 15.10
CA ARG A 3 -42.03 13.23 13.93
C ARG A 3 -40.92 14.26 14.15
N PHE A 4 -39.66 13.84 14.10
CA PHE A 4 -38.53 14.75 13.86
C PHE A 4 -38.18 14.69 12.38
N ALA A 5 -38.34 15.82 11.70
CA ALA A 5 -37.88 16.05 10.34
C ALA A 5 -36.41 16.51 10.39
N HIS A 6 -35.52 15.74 9.77
CA HIS A 6 -34.15 16.20 9.49
C HIS A 6 -34.12 16.82 8.09
N GLY A 7 -33.93 18.14 8.05
CA GLY A 7 -33.60 18.88 6.84
C GLY A 7 -32.19 18.52 6.37
N VAL A 8 -32.08 18.07 5.13
CA VAL A 8 -30.81 17.84 4.44
C VAL A 8 -30.33 19.19 3.90
N ALA A 9 -29.20 19.69 4.42
CA ALA A 9 -28.53 20.85 3.86
C ALA A 9 -27.87 20.46 2.52
N ALA A 10 -28.10 21.26 1.48
CA ALA A 10 -27.45 21.09 0.19
C ALA A 10 -25.93 21.32 0.31
N PRO A 11 -25.09 20.55 -0.41
CA PRO A 11 -23.65 20.75 -0.41
C PRO A 11 -23.29 22.08 -1.10
N PRO A 12 -22.18 22.73 -0.70
CA PRO A 12 -21.76 23.99 -1.28
C PRO A 12 -21.36 23.79 -2.74
N GLN A 13 -21.94 24.58 -3.64
CA GLN A 13 -21.52 24.62 -5.03
C GLN A 13 -20.11 25.21 -5.12
N ARG A 14 -19.13 24.38 -5.48
CA ARG A 14 -17.80 24.87 -5.88
C ARG A 14 -17.92 25.43 -7.31
N GLY A 15 -17.69 26.73 -7.43
CA GLY A 15 -17.67 27.42 -8.71
C GLY A 15 -16.60 26.85 -9.63
N VAL A 16 -17.02 26.37 -10.81
CA VAL A 16 -16.13 25.92 -11.88
C VAL A 16 -15.49 27.15 -12.52
N LEU A 17 -14.27 27.48 -12.10
CA LEU A 17 -13.43 28.47 -12.77
C LEU A 17 -12.88 27.83 -14.06
N ARG A 18 -13.59 28.03 -15.17
CA ARG A 18 -13.10 27.69 -16.51
C ARG A 18 -11.90 28.58 -16.84
N ARG A 19 -10.69 28.07 -16.66
CA ARG A 19 -9.48 28.65 -17.28
C ARG A 19 -9.35 28.08 -18.69
N SER A 20 -9.45 28.95 -19.69
CA SER A 20 -9.05 28.61 -21.06
C SER A 20 -7.53 28.48 -21.10
N LEU A 21 -7.04 27.25 -21.30
CA LEU A 21 -5.62 27.00 -21.58
C LEU A 21 -5.34 27.37 -23.04
N GLY A 22 -4.89 28.61 -23.24
CA GLY A 22 -4.04 28.93 -24.38
C GLY A 22 -2.66 28.31 -24.15
N SER A 23 -1.99 27.90 -25.22
CA SER A 23 -0.64 27.33 -25.21
C SER A 23 0.27 28.03 -24.20
N VAL A 24 0.64 27.33 -23.14
CA VAL A 24 1.53 27.86 -22.11
C VAL A 24 2.96 27.83 -22.65
N LEU A 25 3.36 28.92 -23.29
CA LEU A 25 4.77 29.27 -23.42
C LEU A 25 5.22 29.72 -22.01
N VAL A 26 5.95 28.86 -21.30
CA VAL A 26 6.54 29.20 -20.00
C VAL A 26 7.62 30.27 -20.25
N LEU A 27 7.26 31.54 -20.09
CA LEU A 27 8.21 32.65 -20.09
C LEU A 27 8.89 32.70 -18.72
N ALA A 28 10.15 32.24 -18.68
CA ALA A 28 10.99 32.35 -17.50
C ALA A 28 11.23 33.84 -17.16
N LEU A 29 10.61 34.33 -16.09
CA LEU A 29 10.95 35.61 -15.48
C LEU A 29 12.33 35.47 -14.79
N ALA A 30 13.34 36.11 -15.37
CA ALA A 30 14.68 36.23 -14.81
C ALA A 30 14.69 37.16 -13.58
N GLY A 31 14.18 36.65 -12.46
CA GLY A 31 14.49 37.20 -11.14
C GLY A 31 15.87 36.69 -10.72
N GLY A 32 16.80 37.60 -10.45
CA GLY A 32 18.15 37.29 -9.96
C GLY A 32 18.13 36.67 -8.57
N ALA A 33 17.76 35.40 -8.49
CA ALA A 33 18.02 34.57 -7.32
C ALA A 33 19.49 34.14 -7.35
N GLN A 34 20.16 34.26 -6.20
CA GLN A 34 21.48 33.68 -6.00
C GLN A 34 21.42 32.20 -6.39
N LEU A 35 22.08 31.84 -7.49
CA LEU A 35 22.29 30.46 -7.90
C LEU A 35 23.14 29.81 -6.81
N ALA A 36 22.50 29.22 -5.80
CA ALA A 36 23.13 28.19 -5.02
C ALA A 36 23.61 27.15 -6.03
N THR A 37 24.92 27.06 -6.24
CA THR A 37 25.51 26.05 -7.10
C THR A 37 25.20 24.72 -6.46
N ALA A 38 24.11 24.10 -6.88
CA ALA A 38 23.77 22.74 -6.49
C ALA A 38 25.03 21.91 -6.72
N GLY A 39 25.55 21.31 -5.64
CA GLY A 39 26.74 20.47 -5.74
C GLY A 39 26.55 19.41 -6.82
N PRO A 40 27.63 18.84 -7.38
CA PRO A 40 27.57 17.92 -8.51
C PRO A 40 26.63 16.73 -8.30
N CYS A 41 26.30 16.39 -7.05
CA CYS A 41 25.39 15.30 -6.70
C CYS A 41 23.89 15.63 -6.83
N ASN A 42 23.51 16.90 -6.98
CA ASN A 42 22.11 17.35 -6.96
C ASN A 42 21.56 17.75 -8.33
N GLN A 43 22.33 17.61 -9.41
CA GLN A 43 21.86 17.96 -10.73
C GLN A 43 20.92 16.89 -11.28
N VAL A 44 19.63 17.05 -10.99
CA VAL A 44 18.55 16.34 -11.69
C VAL A 44 17.96 17.31 -12.69
N SER A 45 18.23 17.10 -13.99
CA SER A 45 17.45 17.78 -15.01
C SER A 45 16.02 17.27 -14.94
N TYR A 46 15.05 18.18 -14.85
CA TYR A 46 13.64 17.81 -14.94
C TYR A 46 13.31 17.55 -16.41
N ASN A 47 13.30 16.27 -16.79
CA ASN A 47 13.06 15.83 -18.16
C ASN A 47 12.47 14.41 -18.09
N PRO A 48 11.15 14.29 -17.89
CA PRO A 48 10.52 12.99 -17.68
C PRO A 48 10.65 12.15 -18.97
N ASP A 49 10.95 10.88 -18.82
CA ASP A 49 10.77 9.91 -19.91
C ASP A 49 9.28 9.52 -19.96
N LEU A 50 8.70 9.57 -21.16
CA LEU A 50 7.26 9.52 -21.37
C LEU A 50 6.90 8.48 -22.44
N VAL A 51 6.04 7.54 -22.06
CA VAL A 51 5.29 6.72 -23.01
C VAL A 51 3.84 7.16 -22.97
N GLU A 52 3.29 7.56 -24.13
CA GLU A 52 1.89 7.91 -24.28
C GLU A 52 1.28 7.15 -25.46
N GLN A 53 0.15 6.49 -25.23
CA GLN A 53 -0.62 5.80 -26.27
C GLN A 53 -2.09 6.19 -26.18
N ALA A 54 -2.68 6.51 -27.32
CA ALA A 54 -4.10 6.82 -27.39
C ALA A 54 -4.95 5.69 -26.79
N SER A 55 -5.93 6.04 -25.96
CA SER A 55 -6.82 5.08 -25.34
C SER A 55 -8.28 5.55 -25.41
N PRO A 56 -9.24 4.69 -25.81
CA PRO A 56 -10.63 5.09 -25.93
C PRO A 56 -11.21 5.70 -24.64
N GLY A 57 -11.75 6.93 -24.76
CA GLY A 57 -12.38 7.65 -23.68
C GLY A 57 -11.42 8.20 -22.61
N ILE A 58 -10.11 8.23 -22.84
CA ILE A 58 -9.14 8.89 -21.96
C ILE A 58 -8.26 9.83 -22.79
N HIS A 59 -8.16 11.09 -22.36
CA HIS A 59 -7.23 12.06 -22.92
C HIS A 59 -5.86 11.95 -22.22
N THR A 60 -4.99 11.09 -22.74
CA THR A 60 -3.75 10.66 -22.07
C THR A 60 -2.77 11.79 -21.78
N SER A 61 -2.64 12.79 -22.65
CA SER A 61 -1.78 13.94 -22.39
C SER A 61 -2.25 14.80 -21.23
N THR A 62 -3.57 14.88 -20.97
CA THR A 62 -4.07 15.54 -19.76
C THR A 62 -3.73 14.75 -18.51
N PHE A 63 -3.77 13.42 -18.57
CA PHE A 63 -3.32 12.61 -17.45
C PHE A 63 -1.83 12.87 -17.15
N VAL A 64 -0.99 12.93 -18.19
CA VAL A 64 0.43 13.26 -18.08
C VAL A 64 0.63 14.63 -17.44
N ASP A 65 -0.02 15.67 -17.98
CA ASP A 65 0.10 17.05 -17.50
C ASP A 65 -0.25 17.18 -16.01
N GLU A 66 -1.36 16.57 -15.58
CA GLU A 66 -1.82 16.64 -14.18
C GLU A 66 -0.87 15.89 -13.23
N VAL A 67 -0.34 14.73 -13.63
CA VAL A 67 0.65 14.01 -12.81
C VAL A 67 1.96 14.80 -12.73
N VAL A 68 2.48 15.26 -13.86
CA VAL A 68 3.73 16.05 -13.95
C VAL A 68 3.62 17.31 -13.08
N LEU A 69 2.49 18.02 -13.16
CA LEU A 69 2.22 19.21 -12.36
C LEU A 69 2.17 18.89 -10.86
N GLY A 70 1.38 17.88 -10.47
CA GLY A 70 1.25 17.48 -9.06
C GLY A 70 2.58 17.02 -8.45
N MET A 71 3.44 16.39 -9.26
CA MET A 71 4.76 15.94 -8.81
C MET A 71 5.80 17.06 -8.78
N ALA A 72 5.74 18.03 -9.70
CA ALA A 72 6.65 19.18 -9.73
C ALA A 72 6.51 20.04 -8.47
N ASP A 73 5.26 20.27 -8.02
CA ASP A 73 4.97 21.04 -6.80
C ASP A 73 5.47 20.35 -5.52
N SER A 74 5.68 19.03 -5.58
CA SER A 74 6.03 18.22 -4.41
C SER A 74 7.53 18.07 -4.17
N GLN A 75 8.39 18.63 -5.04
CA GLN A 75 9.85 18.60 -4.90
C GLN A 75 10.42 17.21 -4.54
N VAL A 76 10.00 16.17 -5.27
CA VAL A 76 10.48 14.80 -5.04
C VAL A 76 11.78 14.52 -5.80
N LYS A 77 12.63 13.64 -5.26
CA LYS A 77 13.89 13.24 -5.89
C LYS A 77 13.66 12.42 -7.16
N GLY A 78 12.70 11.51 -7.13
CA GLY A 78 12.24 10.77 -8.29
C GLY A 78 10.91 10.08 -8.06
N TYR A 79 10.21 9.82 -9.15
CA TYR A 79 8.95 9.12 -9.15
C TYR A 79 8.72 8.37 -10.45
N VAL A 80 7.81 7.39 -10.38
CA VAL A 80 7.28 6.68 -11.53
C VAL A 80 5.77 6.61 -11.42
N ALA A 81 5.07 6.99 -12.49
CA ALA A 81 3.63 6.87 -12.61
C ALA A 81 3.25 6.05 -13.84
N THR A 82 2.22 5.22 -13.74
CA THR A 82 1.71 4.44 -14.87
C THR A 82 0.19 4.44 -14.92
N LEU A 83 -0.37 4.39 -16.13
CA LEU A 83 -1.78 4.13 -16.39
C LEU A 83 -1.90 2.97 -17.37
N THR A 84 -2.66 1.94 -16.97
CA THR A 84 -2.88 0.72 -17.73
C THR A 84 -4.36 0.56 -18.02
N ASN A 85 -4.73 0.23 -19.24
CA ASN A 85 -6.14 -0.02 -19.58
C ASN A 85 -6.59 -1.44 -19.22
N ALA A 86 -7.87 -1.75 -19.42
CA ALA A 86 -8.44 -3.06 -19.13
C ALA A 86 -7.88 -4.22 -19.99
N ARG A 87 -7.15 -3.92 -21.08
CA ARG A 87 -6.46 -4.91 -21.92
C ARG A 87 -5.02 -5.18 -21.44
N GLY A 88 -4.55 -4.45 -20.44
CA GLY A 88 -3.19 -4.58 -19.90
C GLY A 88 -2.15 -3.77 -20.67
N GLU A 89 -2.59 -2.94 -21.62
CA GLU A 89 -1.71 -2.05 -22.36
C GLU A 89 -1.38 -0.82 -21.51
N ILE A 90 -0.11 -0.43 -21.53
CA ILE A 90 0.38 0.78 -20.87
C ILE A 90 0.05 1.95 -21.78
N VAL A 91 -0.85 2.82 -21.33
CA VAL A 91 -1.30 3.99 -22.09
C VAL A 91 -0.60 5.27 -21.64
N VAL A 92 -0.11 5.29 -20.40
CA VAL A 92 0.80 6.31 -19.88
C VAL A 92 1.89 5.64 -19.03
N GLU A 93 3.13 6.05 -19.22
CA GLU A 93 4.28 5.78 -18.35
C GLU A 93 5.07 7.08 -18.19
N ILE A 94 5.37 7.46 -16.95
CA ILE A 94 6.13 8.66 -16.60
C ILE A 94 7.24 8.22 -15.67
N GLU A 95 8.49 8.44 -16.08
CA GLU A 95 9.69 8.19 -15.28
C GLU A 95 10.43 9.51 -15.09
N GLN A 96 10.69 9.91 -13.84
CA GLN A 96 11.33 11.18 -13.56
C GLN A 96 12.28 11.07 -12.37
N GLY A 97 13.46 11.68 -12.52
CA GLY A 97 14.40 11.91 -11.44
C GLY A 97 15.31 10.73 -11.11
N GLN A 98 15.71 10.64 -9.85
CA GLN A 98 16.77 9.72 -9.41
C GLN A 98 16.29 8.74 -8.34
N ALA A 99 16.58 7.47 -8.55
CA ALA A 99 16.50 6.44 -7.51
C ALA A 99 17.72 6.51 -6.58
N ARG A 100 18.89 6.90 -7.14
CA ARG A 100 20.15 7.15 -6.43
C ARG A 100 20.89 8.34 -7.05
N THR A 101 21.53 9.18 -6.23
CA THR A 101 22.37 10.29 -6.69
C THR A 101 23.80 9.82 -6.97
N LEU A 102 24.63 10.70 -7.54
CA LEU A 102 26.06 10.42 -7.75
C LEU A 102 26.83 10.20 -6.43
N CYS A 103 26.37 10.81 -5.33
CA CYS A 103 26.99 10.70 -4.01
C CYS A 103 26.57 9.43 -3.25
N ASP A 104 25.58 8.68 -3.75
CA ASP A 104 25.13 7.47 -3.09
C ASP A 104 26.04 6.26 -3.37
N PRO A 105 26.11 5.29 -2.44
CA PRO A 105 26.73 4.01 -2.70
C PRO A 105 26.15 3.31 -3.95
N GLY A 106 27.04 2.90 -4.85
CA GLY A 106 26.70 2.32 -6.15
C GLY A 106 26.44 3.34 -7.26
N GLY A 107 26.56 4.64 -6.96
CA GLY A 107 26.49 5.73 -7.92
C GLY A 107 25.08 6.09 -8.38
N GLN A 108 25.03 7.05 -9.32
CA GLN A 108 23.79 7.60 -9.83
C GLN A 108 22.93 6.54 -10.56
N ARG A 109 21.63 6.57 -10.30
CA ARG A 109 20.64 5.73 -10.96
C ARG A 109 19.36 6.53 -11.22
N ALA A 110 18.87 6.50 -12.46
CA ALA A 110 17.56 7.04 -12.80
C ALA A 110 16.45 6.27 -12.08
N PHE A 111 15.33 6.94 -11.76
CA PHE A 111 14.15 6.26 -11.24
C PHE A 111 13.28 5.79 -12.41
N ASP A 112 13.26 4.48 -12.64
CA ASP A 112 12.54 3.82 -13.74
C ASP A 112 11.49 2.80 -13.24
N VAL A 113 10.63 2.27 -14.13
CA VAL A 113 9.61 1.26 -13.79
C VAL A 113 10.19 -0.07 -13.31
N GLY A 114 11.48 -0.30 -13.51
CA GLY A 114 12.23 -1.45 -13.02
C GLY A 114 12.80 -1.26 -11.62
N THR A 115 12.74 -0.05 -11.06
CA THR A 115 13.37 0.30 -9.79
C THR A 115 12.60 -0.33 -8.62
N GLN A 116 13.29 -1.20 -7.87
CA GLN A 116 12.75 -1.89 -6.69
C GLN A 116 12.45 -0.89 -5.58
N THR A 117 11.18 -0.79 -5.19
CA THR A 117 10.69 0.24 -4.27
C THR A 117 9.77 -0.36 -3.20
N PRO A 118 9.90 0.02 -1.92
CA PRO A 118 8.92 -0.33 -0.89
C PRO A 118 7.56 0.28 -1.20
N TRP A 119 6.51 -0.52 -1.15
CA TRP A 119 5.14 -0.08 -1.46
C TRP A 119 4.36 0.39 -0.24
N GLY A 120 4.98 0.39 0.95
CA GLY A 120 4.29 0.74 2.19
C GLY A 120 3.00 -0.06 2.34
N SER A 121 1.98 0.59 2.89
CA SER A 121 0.68 -0.01 3.11
C SER A 121 -0.05 -0.53 1.88
N VAL A 122 0.34 -0.18 0.64
CA VAL A 122 -0.17 -0.85 -0.58
C VAL A 122 0.10 -2.38 -0.52
N SER A 123 1.14 -2.80 0.21
CA SER A 123 1.43 -4.20 0.54
C SER A 123 0.24 -4.98 1.12
N LYS A 124 -0.73 -4.29 1.74
CA LYS A 124 -1.95 -4.93 2.28
C LYS A 124 -2.83 -5.54 1.19
N LEU A 125 -2.76 -5.03 -0.04
CA LEU A 125 -3.45 -5.64 -1.19
C LEU A 125 -2.85 -7.02 -1.50
N ILE A 126 -1.53 -7.15 -1.40
CA ILE A 126 -0.82 -8.42 -1.60
C ILE A 126 -1.24 -9.42 -0.51
N THR A 127 -1.23 -8.97 0.76
CA THR A 127 -1.68 -9.79 1.90
C THR A 127 -3.13 -10.21 1.76
N THR A 128 -4.00 -9.30 1.33
CA THR A 128 -5.43 -9.58 1.12
C THR A 128 -5.63 -10.61 0.01
N ALA A 129 -4.96 -10.45 -1.14
CA ALA A 129 -5.03 -11.42 -2.23
C ALA A 129 -4.51 -12.80 -1.79
N ALA A 130 -3.40 -12.84 -1.03
CA ALA A 130 -2.85 -14.08 -0.49
C ALA A 130 -3.85 -14.75 0.48
N ALA A 131 -4.49 -13.97 1.35
CA ALA A 131 -5.48 -14.47 2.29
C ALA A 131 -6.71 -15.07 1.62
N ILE A 132 -7.28 -14.40 0.63
CA ILE A 132 -8.42 -14.91 -0.12
C ILE A 132 -8.05 -16.19 -0.86
N LYS A 133 -6.88 -16.21 -1.54
CA LYS A 133 -6.42 -17.38 -2.29
C LYS A 133 -6.16 -18.59 -1.39
N VAL A 134 -5.47 -18.39 -0.26
CA VAL A 134 -5.21 -19.44 0.73
C VAL A 134 -6.52 -19.93 1.36
N ALA A 135 -7.42 -19.02 1.72
CA ALA A 135 -8.71 -19.39 2.30
C ALA A 135 -9.49 -20.33 1.36
N ARG A 136 -9.56 -19.98 0.07
CA ARG A 136 -10.17 -20.85 -0.94
C ARG A 136 -9.45 -22.18 -1.10
N GLN A 137 -8.13 -22.15 -1.26
CA GLN A 137 -7.33 -23.36 -1.53
C GLN A 137 -7.42 -24.39 -0.41
N PHE A 138 -7.51 -23.93 0.84
CA PHE A 138 -7.51 -24.78 2.03
C PHE A 138 -8.88 -24.86 2.72
N ASN A 139 -9.95 -24.41 2.04
CA ASN A 139 -11.33 -24.45 2.53
C ASN A 139 -11.48 -23.83 3.94
N VAL A 140 -10.85 -22.67 4.15
CA VAL A 140 -10.98 -21.85 5.36
C VAL A 140 -12.01 -20.76 5.07
N ASP A 141 -12.97 -20.55 5.98
CA ASP A 141 -13.93 -19.46 5.83
C ASP A 141 -13.28 -18.15 6.26
N LEU A 142 -13.47 -17.06 5.49
CA LEU A 142 -13.02 -15.74 5.94
C LEU A 142 -13.78 -15.28 7.20
N ASP A 143 -14.95 -15.86 7.48
CA ASP A 143 -15.68 -15.62 8.72
C ASP A 143 -15.25 -16.53 9.88
N ASP A 144 -14.20 -17.35 9.71
CA ASP A 144 -13.59 -18.10 10.80
C ASP A 144 -12.97 -17.16 11.85
N PRO A 145 -13.16 -17.45 13.16
CA PRO A 145 -12.50 -16.73 14.24
C PRO A 145 -10.97 -16.78 14.14
N ILE A 146 -10.29 -15.64 14.31
CA ILE A 146 -8.83 -15.57 14.21
C ILE A 146 -8.11 -16.51 15.19
N VAL A 147 -8.73 -16.81 16.34
CA VAL A 147 -8.17 -17.71 17.36
C VAL A 147 -7.86 -19.10 16.81
N ASN A 148 -8.57 -19.55 15.78
CA ASN A 148 -8.35 -20.85 15.14
C ASN A 148 -7.03 -20.89 14.33
N HIS A 149 -6.52 -19.72 13.95
CA HIS A 149 -5.36 -19.56 13.07
C HIS A 149 -4.16 -18.91 13.80
N LEU A 150 -4.17 -18.91 15.13
CA LEU A 150 -3.05 -18.45 15.95
C LEU A 150 -2.21 -19.62 16.49
N PRO A 151 -0.97 -19.35 16.94
CA PRO A 151 -0.16 -20.32 17.65
C PRO A 151 -0.85 -20.86 18.89
N TYR A 152 -0.71 -22.16 19.17
CA TYR A 152 -1.44 -22.83 20.25
C TYR A 152 -1.28 -22.10 21.59
N ARG A 153 -0.05 -21.73 21.97
CA ARG A 153 0.24 -20.99 23.21
C ARG A 153 -0.42 -19.61 23.28
N TRP A 154 -0.79 -19.02 22.14
CA TRP A 154 -1.42 -17.71 22.10
C TRP A 154 -2.95 -17.81 22.22
N ARG A 155 -3.56 -18.92 21.77
CA ARG A 155 -5.03 -19.09 21.72
C ARG A 155 -5.68 -18.92 23.09
N SER A 156 -5.13 -19.57 24.11
CA SER A 156 -5.66 -19.51 25.48
C SER A 156 -5.36 -18.18 26.19
N GLN A 157 -4.51 -17.34 25.62
CA GLN A 157 -4.11 -16.06 26.19
C GLN A 157 -4.79 -14.88 25.47
N LEU A 158 -5.44 -15.13 24.33
CA LEU A 158 -6.05 -14.11 23.50
C LEU A 158 -7.05 -13.27 24.33
N HIS A 159 -6.92 -11.94 24.26
CA HIS A 159 -7.80 -11.05 25.02
C HIS A 159 -9.28 -11.32 24.68
N PRO A 160 -10.21 -11.32 25.68
CA PRO A 160 -11.62 -11.66 25.47
C PRO A 160 -12.29 -10.85 24.36
N ARG A 161 -11.89 -9.59 24.16
CA ARG A 161 -12.42 -8.75 23.08
C ARG A 161 -12.21 -9.32 21.68
N PHE A 162 -11.09 -10.02 21.45
CA PHE A 162 -10.80 -10.65 20.16
C PHE A 162 -11.41 -12.05 20.10
N ALA A 163 -11.36 -12.79 21.21
CA ALA A 163 -11.87 -14.15 21.30
C ALA A 163 -13.41 -14.22 21.24
N ASN A 164 -14.11 -13.25 21.84
CA ASN A 164 -15.56 -13.24 22.00
C ASN A 164 -16.25 -12.08 21.27
N GLY A 165 -15.50 -11.04 20.88
CA GLY A 165 -16.04 -9.81 20.33
C GLY A 165 -16.38 -8.75 21.37
N GLU A 166 -16.98 -7.67 20.87
CA GLU A 166 -17.56 -6.59 21.67
C GLU A 166 -18.96 -6.26 21.13
N SER A 167 -19.88 -5.87 22.01
CA SER A 167 -21.21 -5.36 21.61
C SER A 167 -21.98 -6.28 20.64
N GLY A 168 -21.87 -7.60 20.79
CA GLY A 168 -22.57 -8.59 19.96
C GLY A 168 -21.96 -8.84 18.58
N SER A 169 -20.76 -8.32 18.29
CA SER A 169 -20.05 -8.58 17.01
C SER A 169 -19.63 -10.05 16.83
N GLY A 170 -19.57 -10.83 17.91
CA GLY A 170 -18.98 -12.17 17.92
C GLY A 170 -17.45 -12.13 17.82
N PRO A 171 -16.78 -13.29 17.82
CA PRO A 171 -15.33 -13.38 17.72
C PRO A 171 -14.78 -12.59 16.52
N VAL A 172 -13.60 -11.98 16.66
CA VAL A 172 -12.94 -11.33 15.52
C VAL A 172 -12.61 -12.37 14.46
N THR A 173 -13.04 -12.12 13.23
CA THR A 173 -12.84 -13.02 12.09
C THR A 173 -11.70 -12.60 11.18
N LEU A 174 -11.23 -13.49 10.29
CA LEU A 174 -10.26 -13.15 9.25
C LEU A 174 -10.76 -12.00 8.36
N ARG A 175 -12.04 -12.00 7.99
CA ARG A 175 -12.69 -10.94 7.21
C ARG A 175 -12.64 -9.61 7.93
N MET A 176 -12.97 -9.58 9.23
CA MET A 176 -12.87 -8.35 10.02
C MET A 176 -11.45 -7.80 10.03
N MET A 177 -10.42 -8.66 10.06
CA MET A 177 -9.03 -8.22 9.99
C MET A 177 -8.69 -7.58 8.64
N LEU A 178 -9.11 -8.19 7.52
CA LEU A 178 -8.91 -7.63 6.17
C LEU A 178 -9.65 -6.31 5.95
N GLN A 179 -10.77 -6.09 6.66
CA GLN A 179 -11.58 -4.86 6.61
C GLN A 179 -11.12 -3.78 7.60
N HIS A 180 -10.05 -4.00 8.36
CA HIS A 180 -9.65 -3.12 9.47
C HIS A 180 -10.75 -2.96 10.55
N ARG A 181 -11.48 -4.02 10.86
CA ARG A 181 -12.57 -4.08 11.85
C ARG A 181 -12.24 -4.93 13.07
N GLY A 182 -10.98 -5.38 13.20
CA GLY A 182 -10.54 -6.22 14.32
C GLY A 182 -10.43 -5.53 15.68
N GLY A 183 -10.73 -4.22 15.79
CA GLY A 183 -10.66 -3.47 17.04
C GLY A 183 -9.25 -2.98 17.43
N PHE A 184 -8.29 -3.02 16.50
CA PHE A 184 -6.93 -2.49 16.69
C PHE A 184 -6.88 -0.98 16.43
N ARG A 185 -6.12 -0.27 17.25
CA ARG A 185 -5.67 1.12 17.07
C ARG A 185 -4.67 1.21 15.91
N HIS A 186 -4.56 2.45 15.42
CA HIS A 186 -3.65 2.85 14.35
C HIS A 186 -2.21 2.33 14.51
N SER A 187 -1.51 2.28 13.38
CA SER A 187 -0.30 1.50 13.09
C SER A 187 0.99 1.79 13.89
N SER A 188 1.00 2.73 14.82
CA SER A 188 2.21 3.20 15.49
C SER A 188 2.15 2.97 17.00
N CYS A 189 2.20 1.71 17.42
CA CYS A 189 2.44 1.36 18.83
C CYS A 189 3.90 0.90 18.94
N GLY A 190 4.82 1.86 18.92
CA GLY A 190 6.26 1.59 19.01
C GLY A 190 6.60 0.80 20.28
N GLY A 191 7.53 -0.16 20.17
CA GLY A 191 8.02 -0.93 21.31
C GLY A 191 7.15 -2.09 21.78
N ARG A 192 6.09 -2.46 21.03
CA ARG A 192 5.23 -3.61 21.37
C ARG A 192 5.21 -4.65 20.27
N THR A 193 5.26 -5.92 20.66
CA THR A 193 5.14 -7.06 19.74
C THR A 193 3.68 -7.30 19.34
N ILE A 194 3.47 -8.01 18.24
CA ILE A 194 2.14 -8.46 17.78
C ILE A 194 1.40 -9.20 18.91
N LYS A 195 2.09 -10.14 19.57
CA LYS A 195 1.53 -10.91 20.68
C LYS A 195 1.09 -9.99 21.82
N GLN A 196 1.95 -9.08 22.27
CA GLN A 196 1.61 -8.18 23.38
C GLN A 196 0.31 -7.41 23.11
N ARG A 197 0.10 -6.95 21.86
CA ARG A 197 -1.13 -6.26 21.44
C ARG A 197 -2.37 -7.18 21.43
N LEU A 198 -2.20 -8.45 21.09
CA LEU A 198 -3.29 -9.44 21.17
C LEU A 198 -3.67 -9.76 22.62
N LEU A 199 -2.69 -9.84 23.52
CA LEU A 199 -2.91 -10.22 24.91
C LEU A 199 -3.52 -9.10 25.76
N ASP A 200 -3.14 -7.85 25.51
CA ASP A 200 -3.68 -6.71 26.27
C ASP A 200 -4.94 -6.10 25.64
N GLY A 201 -5.46 -6.68 24.57
CA GLY A 201 -6.64 -6.14 23.89
C GLY A 201 -6.36 -4.82 23.17
N ASP A 202 -5.10 -4.53 22.85
CA ASP A 202 -4.64 -3.24 22.31
C ASP A 202 -4.99 -2.04 23.22
N ALA A 203 -5.11 -2.31 24.53
CA ALA A 203 -5.52 -1.33 25.53
C ALA A 203 -4.41 -0.35 25.88
N ALA A 204 -3.14 -0.76 25.84
CA ALA A 204 -2.04 0.09 26.28
C ALA A 204 -1.73 1.22 25.29
N ASN A 205 -1.26 2.34 25.84
CA ASN A 205 -0.86 3.54 25.12
C ASN A 205 0.11 3.24 23.98
N CYS A 206 -0.37 3.45 22.75
CA CYS A 206 0.47 3.64 21.56
C CYS A 206 1.10 5.05 21.52
N ALA A 207 0.77 5.88 22.51
CA ALA A 207 1.44 7.12 22.80
C ALA A 207 2.92 6.84 23.17
N ALA A 208 3.85 7.66 22.68
CA ALA A 208 5.19 7.73 23.25
C ALA A 208 5.08 7.86 24.79
N ALA A 209 6.11 7.44 25.55
CA ALA A 209 6.08 7.35 27.02
C ALA A 209 5.53 8.60 27.76
N ASN A 210 5.44 9.74 27.09
CA ASN A 210 5.00 11.03 27.60
C ASN A 210 3.65 11.54 27.07
N GLN A 211 2.85 10.74 26.34
CA GLN A 211 1.52 11.16 25.91
C GLN A 211 0.40 10.51 26.74
N PRO A 212 -0.62 11.30 27.16
CA PRO A 212 -1.72 10.78 27.96
C PRO A 212 -2.50 9.69 27.19
N PRO A 213 -3.12 8.72 27.89
CA PRO A 213 -4.00 7.73 27.27
C PRO A 213 -5.22 8.41 26.67
N THR A 214 -5.20 8.71 25.37
CA THR A 214 -6.16 9.65 24.78
C THR A 214 -7.27 9.03 23.93
N ALA A 215 -7.42 7.72 23.89
CA ALA A 215 -8.66 7.12 23.38
C ALA A 215 -8.84 5.71 23.94
N ALA A 216 -10.08 5.22 24.08
CA ALA A 216 -10.33 3.79 24.15
C ALA A 216 -9.92 3.13 22.82
N PRO A 217 -9.56 1.83 22.79
CA PRO A 217 -9.33 1.17 21.51
C PRO A 217 -10.62 1.16 20.68
N PRO A 218 -10.53 1.13 19.34
CA PRO A 218 -11.70 1.08 18.47
C PRO A 218 -12.57 -0.13 18.79
N THR A 219 -13.89 0.02 18.75
CA THR A 219 -14.83 -1.09 18.95
C THR A 219 -14.62 -2.17 17.88
N VAL A 220 -14.60 -3.44 18.29
CA VAL A 220 -14.60 -4.58 17.36
C VAL A 220 -15.81 -4.48 16.43
N GLY A 221 -15.60 -4.74 15.14
CA GLY A 221 -16.62 -4.60 14.09
C GLY A 221 -16.73 -3.19 13.51
N SER A 222 -16.10 -2.18 14.11
CA SER A 222 -16.01 -0.83 13.55
C SER A 222 -14.74 -0.65 12.74
N ARG A 223 -14.83 -0.02 11.56
CA ARG A 223 -13.67 0.22 10.71
C ARG A 223 -12.71 1.22 11.38
N SER A 224 -11.48 0.80 11.62
CA SER A 224 -10.38 1.61 12.11
C SER A 224 -9.07 1.10 11.53
N TYR A 225 -8.44 1.92 10.67
CA TYR A 225 -7.22 1.51 9.99
C TYR A 225 -6.13 1.12 11.00
N ALA A 226 -5.57 -0.07 10.82
CA ALA A 226 -4.53 -0.62 11.68
C ALA A 226 -3.60 -1.55 10.91
N ASN A 227 -2.30 -1.23 10.90
CA ASN A 227 -1.28 -2.12 10.35
C ASN A 227 -1.30 -3.49 11.03
N MET A 228 -1.67 -3.56 12.30
CA MET A 228 -1.76 -4.81 13.05
C MET A 228 -2.78 -5.76 12.43
N SER A 229 -3.91 -5.27 11.94
CA SER A 229 -4.91 -6.15 11.32
C SER A 229 -4.34 -6.95 10.14
N GLN A 230 -3.40 -6.35 9.42
CA GLN A 230 -2.75 -6.96 8.26
C GLN A 230 -1.45 -7.67 8.63
N GLY A 231 -0.68 -7.13 9.58
CA GLY A 231 0.54 -7.74 10.10
C GLY A 231 0.30 -9.13 10.70
N LEU A 232 -0.88 -9.37 11.28
CA LEU A 232 -1.20 -10.69 11.84
C LEU A 232 -1.32 -11.80 10.79
N PHE A 233 -1.62 -11.45 9.53
CA PHE A 233 -1.74 -12.44 8.46
C PHE A 233 -0.42 -13.15 8.14
N GLN A 234 0.74 -12.58 8.47
CA GLN A 234 1.99 -13.33 8.34
C GLN A 234 2.07 -14.53 9.30
N ILE A 235 1.24 -14.54 10.35
CA ILE A 235 1.08 -15.67 11.27
C ILE A 235 -0.09 -16.53 10.79
N MET A 236 -1.27 -15.93 10.63
CA MET A 236 -2.49 -16.68 10.33
C MET A 236 -2.40 -17.46 9.03
N LEU A 237 -1.80 -16.91 7.97
CA LEU A 237 -1.68 -17.62 6.69
C LEU A 237 -0.80 -18.87 6.78
N ALA A 238 0.20 -18.89 7.66
CA ALA A 238 1.02 -20.08 7.89
C ALA A 238 0.19 -21.20 8.54
N TYR A 239 -0.65 -20.87 9.52
CA TYR A 239 -1.54 -21.84 10.16
C TYR A 239 -2.71 -22.28 9.28
N MET A 240 -3.20 -21.40 8.39
CA MET A 240 -4.22 -21.77 7.40
C MET A 240 -3.66 -22.73 6.34
N ALA A 241 -2.50 -22.42 5.76
CA ALA A 241 -1.95 -23.18 4.64
C ALA A 241 -1.18 -24.45 5.05
N ALA A 242 -0.57 -24.46 6.24
CA ALA A 242 0.31 -25.54 6.67
C ALA A 242 0.16 -25.88 8.17
N PRO A 243 -1.05 -26.23 8.65
CA PRO A 243 -1.30 -26.46 10.09
C PRO A 243 -0.40 -27.55 10.68
N VAL A 244 -0.15 -28.65 9.95
CA VAL A 244 0.73 -29.74 10.42
C VAL A 244 2.18 -29.26 10.56
N THR A 245 2.70 -28.49 9.59
CA THR A 245 4.05 -27.93 9.67
C THR A 245 4.16 -26.97 10.86
N MET A 246 3.15 -26.14 11.10
CA MET A 246 3.14 -25.24 12.27
C MET A 246 3.13 -26.01 13.59
N GLN A 247 2.38 -27.11 13.69
CA GLN A 247 2.40 -27.99 14.86
C GLN A 247 3.78 -28.61 15.11
N VAL A 248 4.50 -29.01 14.05
CA VAL A 248 5.88 -29.51 14.15
C VAL A 248 6.81 -28.43 14.69
N PHE A 249 6.71 -27.19 14.19
CA PHE A 249 7.50 -26.07 14.71
C PHE A 249 7.18 -25.77 16.18
N GLU A 250 5.91 -25.78 16.57
CA GLU A 250 5.55 -25.61 17.98
C GLU A 250 6.08 -26.73 18.89
N SER A 251 6.09 -27.96 18.39
CA SER A 251 6.63 -29.11 19.12
C SER A 251 8.14 -29.01 19.30
N GLN A 252 8.87 -28.54 18.27
CA GLN A 252 10.30 -28.26 18.37
C GLN A 252 10.61 -27.16 19.39
N ALA A 253 9.74 -26.15 19.49
CA ALA A 253 9.87 -25.06 20.46
C ALA A 253 9.22 -25.37 21.83
N ALA A 254 8.83 -26.62 22.10
CA ALA A 254 8.13 -26.96 23.34
C ALA A 254 8.96 -26.66 24.60
N GLY A 255 10.28 -26.82 24.54
CA GLY A 255 11.20 -26.52 25.64
C GLY A 255 11.60 -25.04 25.76
N TYR A 256 11.20 -24.18 24.81
CA TYR A 256 11.61 -22.78 24.81
C TYR A 256 10.86 -21.99 25.88
N ASN A 257 11.55 -21.02 26.49
CA ASN A 257 10.88 -19.99 27.28
C ASN A 257 9.94 -19.15 26.38
N THR A 258 9.10 -18.31 26.99
CA THR A 258 8.10 -17.52 26.25
C THR A 258 8.72 -16.63 25.16
N ALA A 259 9.82 -15.93 25.45
CA ALA A 259 10.43 -15.00 24.52
C ALA A 259 11.06 -15.72 23.31
N ASP A 260 11.79 -16.81 23.57
CA ASP A 260 12.42 -17.62 22.53
C ASP A 260 11.38 -18.34 21.66
N TYR A 261 10.30 -18.83 22.28
CA TYR A 261 9.16 -19.41 21.56
C TYR A 261 8.54 -18.38 20.62
N ASP A 262 8.24 -17.18 21.11
CA ASP A 262 7.59 -16.15 20.31
C ASP A 262 8.49 -15.68 19.15
N ALA A 263 9.79 -15.50 19.39
CA ALA A 263 10.74 -15.15 18.35
C ALA A 263 10.87 -16.24 17.28
N PHE A 264 10.96 -17.51 17.70
CA PHE A 264 11.04 -18.65 16.79
C PHE A 264 9.78 -18.79 15.92
N ILE A 265 8.59 -18.76 16.54
CA ILE A 265 7.32 -18.87 15.80
C ILE A 265 7.15 -17.69 14.85
N GLN A 266 7.43 -16.46 15.30
CA GLN A 266 7.35 -15.27 14.46
C GLN A 266 8.26 -15.38 13.22
N MET A 267 9.48 -15.88 13.38
CA MET A 267 10.41 -16.10 12.28
C MET A 267 9.88 -17.18 11.32
N ALA A 268 9.45 -18.33 11.85
CA ALA A 268 8.95 -19.45 11.06
C ALA A 268 7.71 -19.06 10.24
N THR A 269 6.73 -18.38 10.86
CA THR A 269 5.52 -17.96 10.17
C THR A 269 5.80 -16.86 9.14
N ASN A 270 6.70 -15.92 9.44
CA ASN A 270 7.11 -14.89 8.47
C ASN A 270 7.76 -15.51 7.22
N ASN A 271 8.66 -16.48 7.40
CA ASN A 271 9.25 -17.20 6.26
C ASN A 271 8.19 -17.97 5.46
N SER A 272 7.24 -18.61 6.15
CA SER A 272 6.10 -19.27 5.51
C SER A 272 5.24 -18.28 4.72
N TYR A 273 4.95 -17.10 5.27
CA TYR A 273 4.20 -16.04 4.61
C TYR A 273 4.88 -15.55 3.34
N ARG A 274 6.19 -15.24 3.41
CA ARG A 274 7.00 -14.85 2.24
C ARG A 274 6.97 -15.94 1.16
N GLY A 275 7.12 -17.20 1.57
CA GLY A 275 7.02 -18.35 0.68
C GLY A 275 5.65 -18.49 0.01
N LEU A 276 4.56 -18.30 0.77
CA LEU A 276 3.20 -18.33 0.25
C LEU A 276 2.96 -17.22 -0.77
N VAL A 277 3.31 -15.98 -0.48
CA VAL A 277 3.14 -14.87 -1.44
C VAL A 277 3.96 -15.12 -2.71
N ASN A 278 5.22 -15.54 -2.58
CA ASN A 278 6.07 -15.85 -3.73
C ASN A 278 5.49 -16.98 -4.59
N THR A 279 5.04 -18.07 -3.99
CA THR A 279 4.54 -19.24 -4.72
C THR A 279 3.12 -19.06 -5.28
N GLN A 280 2.25 -18.38 -4.54
CA GLN A 280 0.83 -18.28 -4.85
C GLN A 280 0.47 -17.04 -5.67
N LEU A 281 1.23 -15.95 -5.55
CA LEU A 281 0.95 -14.69 -6.24
C LEU A 281 2.02 -14.30 -7.24
N TYR A 282 3.31 -14.40 -6.90
CA TYR A 282 4.36 -13.83 -7.75
C TYR A 282 4.84 -14.78 -8.84
N ALA A 283 5.20 -16.00 -8.50
CA ALA A 283 5.70 -17.00 -9.43
C ALA A 283 4.72 -17.30 -10.59
N PRO A 284 3.39 -17.42 -10.38
CA PRO A 284 2.44 -17.68 -11.46
C PRO A 284 2.40 -16.61 -12.55
N ILE A 285 2.80 -15.38 -12.22
CA ILE A 285 2.84 -14.25 -13.14
C ILE A 285 4.27 -13.81 -13.45
N GLY A 286 5.28 -14.62 -13.11
CA GLY A 286 6.69 -14.36 -13.42
C GLY A 286 7.20 -13.03 -12.86
N ILE A 287 6.81 -12.68 -11.63
CA ILE A 287 7.43 -11.57 -10.89
C ILE A 287 8.14 -12.11 -9.64
N SER A 288 8.91 -11.24 -9.00
CA SER A 288 9.58 -11.51 -7.72
C SER A 288 9.44 -10.28 -6.84
N GLY A 289 9.48 -10.48 -5.52
CA GLY A 289 9.47 -9.39 -4.56
C GLY A 289 10.26 -9.77 -3.31
N SER A 290 10.63 -8.75 -2.54
CA SER A 290 11.32 -8.91 -1.24
C SER A 290 10.56 -8.15 -0.17
N CYS A 291 10.88 -8.41 1.11
CA CYS A 291 10.47 -7.52 2.20
C CYS A 291 11.64 -6.83 2.90
N ASN A 292 12.84 -7.01 2.36
CA ASN A 292 14.08 -6.64 3.01
C ASN A 292 14.95 -5.95 1.96
N MET A 293 15.16 -4.65 2.14
CA MET A 293 15.97 -3.84 1.25
C MET A 293 17.46 -4.06 1.51
N ALA A 294 17.88 -4.39 2.74
CA ALA A 294 19.25 -4.84 2.98
C ALA A 294 19.56 -6.16 2.26
N GLU A 295 18.61 -7.11 2.20
CA GLU A 295 18.80 -8.33 1.39
C GLU A 295 19.04 -7.98 -0.09
N ILE A 296 18.24 -7.07 -0.67
CA ILE A 296 18.39 -6.63 -2.06
C ILE A 296 19.74 -5.93 -2.26
N SER A 297 20.05 -4.92 -1.45
CA SER A 297 21.25 -4.10 -1.61
C SER A 297 22.54 -4.88 -1.30
N THR A 298 22.50 -5.86 -0.41
CA THR A 298 23.65 -6.75 -0.13
C THR A 298 23.89 -7.73 -1.27
N ALA A 299 22.82 -8.33 -1.80
CA ALA A 299 22.93 -9.26 -2.92
C ALA A 299 23.28 -8.56 -4.23
N GLN A 300 22.85 -7.31 -4.40
CA GLN A 300 23.04 -6.51 -5.60
C GLN A 300 23.41 -5.06 -5.23
N PRO A 301 24.66 -4.76 -4.82
CA PRO A 301 25.05 -3.40 -4.43
C PRO A 301 24.88 -2.34 -5.55
N ASN A 302 24.97 -2.78 -6.80
CA ASN A 302 24.72 -1.97 -7.98
C ASN A 302 23.35 -2.23 -8.61
N GLY A 303 22.47 -2.96 -7.92
CA GLY A 303 21.13 -3.32 -8.38
C GLY A 303 20.21 -2.12 -8.58
N ASN A 304 19.07 -2.36 -9.21
CA ASN A 304 18.08 -1.32 -9.49
C ASN A 304 17.11 -1.16 -8.31
N TYR A 305 17.54 -0.49 -7.24
CA TYR A 305 16.72 -0.22 -6.06
C TYR A 305 16.87 1.24 -5.63
N ILE A 306 15.87 1.74 -4.91
CA ILE A 306 15.86 3.13 -4.44
C ILE A 306 16.71 3.36 -3.19
N ARG A 307 17.12 4.61 -3.00
CA ARG A 307 17.29 5.23 -1.68
C ARG A 307 16.17 6.23 -1.45
N TRP A 308 15.87 6.52 -0.19
CA TRP A 308 14.90 7.55 0.18
C TRP A 308 15.60 8.85 0.58
N TYR A 309 14.91 9.95 0.32
CA TYR A 309 15.38 11.32 0.56
C TYR A 309 14.32 12.09 1.35
N ASP A 310 14.71 13.07 2.14
CA ASP A 310 13.76 14.01 2.73
C ASP A 310 13.15 14.88 1.62
N ASP A 311 13.95 15.36 0.66
CA ASP A 311 13.50 16.13 -0.51
C ASP A 311 14.39 16.02 -1.78
N ALA A 312 13.99 16.72 -2.85
CA ALA A 312 14.72 16.76 -4.13
C ALA A 312 16.11 17.41 -4.06
N SER A 313 16.42 18.17 -3.02
CA SER A 313 17.71 18.86 -2.85
C SER A 313 18.75 18.02 -2.10
N ASP A 314 18.36 16.87 -1.53
CA ASP A 314 19.28 16.01 -0.78
C ASP A 314 20.38 15.41 -1.66
N SER A 315 21.63 15.60 -1.25
CA SER A 315 22.77 15.07 -2.00
C SER A 315 22.96 13.57 -1.89
N SER A 316 22.46 12.94 -0.84
CA SER A 316 22.52 11.50 -0.61
C SER A 316 21.25 10.99 0.05
N GLY A 317 20.92 9.74 -0.21
CA GLY A 317 19.74 9.09 0.30
C GLY A 317 20.09 8.03 1.33
N THR A 318 19.10 7.67 2.13
CA THR A 318 19.22 6.59 3.11
C THR A 318 18.60 5.31 2.55
N LEU A 319 19.14 4.15 2.90
CA LEU A 319 18.48 2.89 2.55
C LEU A 319 17.21 2.77 3.39
N PRO A 320 16.03 2.48 2.80
CA PRO A 320 14.83 2.20 3.57
C PRO A 320 15.10 1.17 4.67
N HIS A 321 14.58 1.41 5.88
CA HIS A 321 14.82 0.54 7.03
C HIS A 321 14.13 -0.82 6.81
N ASP A 322 14.80 -1.91 7.17
CA ASP A 322 14.26 -3.25 7.08
C ASP A 322 13.38 -3.57 8.29
N GLN A 323 12.13 -3.91 8.05
CA GLN A 323 11.30 -4.52 9.10
C GLN A 323 10.75 -5.82 8.56
N ASN A 324 11.61 -6.83 8.51
CA ASN A 324 11.22 -8.17 8.05
C ASN A 324 9.94 -8.66 8.73
N HIS A 325 9.69 -8.24 9.97
CA HIS A 325 8.51 -8.60 10.75
C HIS A 325 7.20 -7.91 10.35
N THR A 326 7.15 -7.08 9.30
CA THR A 326 5.96 -6.32 8.89
C THR A 326 5.63 -6.41 7.40
N CYS A 327 6.17 -7.40 6.67
CA CYS A 327 5.85 -7.66 5.25
C CYS A 327 4.35 -7.55 4.96
N ALA A 328 3.54 -8.25 5.77
CA ALA A 328 2.10 -8.33 5.55
C ALA A 328 1.37 -7.01 5.76
N ALA A 329 1.96 -6.07 6.51
CA ALA A 329 1.37 -4.77 6.75
C ALA A 329 1.89 -3.68 5.82
N GLY A 330 3.14 -3.76 5.33
CA GLY A 330 3.71 -2.61 4.64
C GLY A 330 5.06 -2.73 3.95
N ALA A 331 5.75 -3.87 4.04
CA ALA A 331 7.18 -3.90 3.67
C ALA A 331 7.49 -4.58 2.33
N TRP A 332 6.49 -4.90 1.49
CA TRP A 332 6.79 -5.51 0.19
C TRP A 332 7.49 -4.51 -0.74
N ILE A 333 8.58 -4.98 -1.35
CA ILE A 333 9.44 -4.28 -2.30
C ILE A 333 9.22 -4.93 -3.66
N LEU A 334 8.75 -4.12 -4.61
CA LEU A 334 8.55 -4.47 -6.01
C LEU A 334 8.87 -3.25 -6.87
N SER A 335 9.11 -3.46 -8.16
CA SER A 335 9.11 -2.36 -9.12
C SER A 335 7.69 -1.93 -9.52
N SER A 336 7.53 -0.73 -10.09
CA SER A 336 6.24 -0.27 -10.62
C SER A 336 5.69 -1.20 -11.71
N ALA A 337 6.55 -1.69 -12.60
CA ALA A 337 6.16 -2.69 -13.60
C ALA A 337 5.62 -3.98 -12.97
N GLN A 338 6.25 -4.47 -11.89
CA GLN A 338 5.81 -5.67 -11.17
C GLN A 338 4.50 -5.45 -10.43
N MET A 339 4.34 -4.32 -9.73
CA MET A 339 3.09 -3.98 -9.03
C MET A 339 1.93 -3.82 -10.00
N ARG A 340 2.11 -3.07 -11.09
CA ARG A 340 1.12 -2.94 -12.18
C ARG A 340 0.70 -4.31 -12.71
N LYS A 341 1.66 -5.18 -13.01
CA LYS A 341 1.38 -6.54 -13.50
C LYS A 341 0.58 -7.35 -12.48
N LEU A 342 0.94 -7.29 -11.20
CA LEU A 342 0.18 -7.95 -10.13
C LEU A 342 -1.27 -7.46 -10.08
N LEU A 343 -1.49 -6.15 -10.03
CA LEU A 343 -2.82 -5.56 -9.96
C LEU A 343 -3.66 -5.92 -11.19
N PHE A 344 -3.06 -5.91 -12.39
CA PHE A 344 -3.72 -6.33 -13.61
C PHE A 344 -4.17 -7.80 -13.54
N GLN A 345 -3.28 -8.69 -13.08
CA GLN A 345 -3.57 -10.12 -12.95
C GLN A 345 -4.60 -10.42 -11.87
N LEU A 346 -4.69 -9.60 -10.82
CA LEU A 346 -5.75 -9.73 -9.82
C LEU A 346 -7.12 -9.31 -10.39
N LYS A 347 -7.16 -8.23 -11.16
CA LYS A 347 -8.42 -7.61 -11.60
C LYS A 347 -9.02 -8.23 -12.87
N HIS A 348 -8.17 -8.49 -13.86
CA HIS A 348 -8.60 -8.74 -15.24
C HIS A 348 -8.39 -10.17 -15.70
N THR A 349 -7.68 -10.99 -14.92
CA THR A 349 -7.46 -12.40 -15.21
C THR A 349 -7.91 -13.26 -14.04
N GLU A 350 -8.02 -14.57 -14.25
CA GLU A 350 -8.31 -15.54 -13.19
C GLU A 350 -7.06 -16.36 -12.80
N ASN A 351 -5.87 -15.87 -13.17
CA ASN A 351 -4.60 -16.57 -12.90
C ASN A 351 -4.26 -16.57 -11.40
N LEU A 352 -4.66 -15.51 -10.69
CA LEU A 352 -4.34 -15.36 -9.26
C LEU A 352 -5.55 -15.60 -8.36
N LEU A 353 -6.68 -14.95 -8.67
CA LEU A 353 -7.93 -15.09 -7.94
C LEU A 353 -9.05 -15.35 -8.96
N LEU A 354 -10.07 -16.12 -8.59
CA LEU A 354 -11.27 -16.16 -9.41
C LEU A 354 -11.99 -14.81 -9.36
N ARG A 355 -12.83 -14.53 -10.36
CA ARG A 355 -13.58 -13.27 -10.40
C ARG A 355 -14.43 -13.03 -9.14
N GLU A 356 -15.07 -14.08 -8.62
CA GLU A 356 -15.86 -14.01 -7.39
C GLU A 356 -15.03 -13.71 -6.15
N ASP A 357 -13.79 -14.22 -6.10
CA ASP A 357 -12.83 -13.96 -5.02
C ASP A 357 -12.33 -12.51 -5.08
N TYR A 358 -11.98 -12.02 -6.28
CA TYR A 358 -11.57 -10.64 -6.47
C TYR A 358 -12.69 -9.64 -6.17
N ALA A 359 -13.95 -10.00 -6.44
CA ALA A 359 -15.11 -9.16 -6.11
C ALA A 359 -15.21 -8.85 -4.60
N LEU A 360 -14.65 -9.69 -3.72
CA LEU A 360 -14.55 -9.40 -2.29
C LEU A 360 -13.61 -8.21 -2.02
N MET A 361 -12.53 -8.07 -2.80
CA MET A 361 -11.61 -6.95 -2.66
C MET A 361 -12.28 -5.62 -3.05
N GLU A 362 -13.08 -5.62 -4.12
CA GLU A 362 -13.80 -4.44 -4.64
C GLU A 362 -15.26 -4.32 -4.13
N ALA A 363 -15.57 -4.88 -2.97
CA ALA A 363 -16.91 -4.82 -2.38
C ALA A 363 -17.32 -3.39 -1.94
N GLY A 364 -18.44 -3.28 -1.22
CA GLY A 364 -18.99 -2.01 -0.72
C GLY A 364 -18.06 -1.25 0.23
N TYR A 365 -18.42 -0.01 0.59
CA TYR A 365 -17.56 0.88 1.38
C TYR A 365 -17.10 0.27 2.71
N SER A 366 -17.97 -0.43 3.43
CA SER A 366 -17.63 -1.12 4.68
C SER A 366 -17.03 -2.52 4.49
N ASP A 367 -17.17 -3.07 3.29
CA ASP A 367 -17.01 -4.51 3.07
C ASP A 367 -15.80 -4.86 2.21
N SER A 368 -15.22 -3.87 1.51
CA SER A 368 -14.05 -4.04 0.66
C SER A 368 -12.87 -4.61 1.45
N LEU A 369 -12.28 -5.68 0.91
CA LEU A 369 -11.08 -6.29 1.48
C LEU A 369 -9.85 -5.62 0.87
N GLY A 370 -9.05 -4.96 1.70
CA GLY A 370 -7.79 -4.36 1.28
C GLY A 370 -7.90 -3.07 0.46
N TRP A 371 -9.01 -2.76 -0.21
CA TRP A 371 -9.21 -1.49 -0.94
C TRP A 371 -10.00 -0.45 -0.14
N TRP A 372 -9.84 0.82 -0.50
CA TRP A 372 -10.69 1.94 -0.11
C TRP A 372 -11.56 2.37 -1.28
N LYS A 373 -12.87 2.25 -1.14
CA LYS A 373 -13.82 2.63 -2.19
C LYS A 373 -14.11 4.13 -2.17
N SER A 374 -14.13 4.74 -3.35
CA SER A 374 -14.64 6.07 -3.63
C SER A 374 -15.69 6.01 -4.76
N ASP A 375 -16.81 6.71 -4.58
CA ASP A 375 -17.83 6.85 -5.62
C ASP A 375 -17.66 8.20 -6.31
N TRP A 376 -17.49 8.19 -7.64
CA TRP A 376 -17.39 9.38 -8.48
C TRP A 376 -18.57 9.45 -9.45
N ASP A 377 -18.79 10.63 -10.02
CA ASP A 377 -19.73 10.87 -11.11
C ASP A 377 -19.41 10.04 -12.37
N ILE A 378 -18.13 9.78 -12.63
CA ILE A 378 -17.65 8.98 -13.76
C ILE A 378 -17.51 7.47 -13.46
N GLY A 379 -17.91 7.02 -12.26
CA GLY A 379 -17.89 5.61 -11.86
C GLY A 379 -17.24 5.37 -10.51
N ARG A 380 -16.94 4.11 -10.21
CA ARG A 380 -16.31 3.71 -8.94
C ARG A 380 -14.80 3.65 -9.06
N SER A 381 -14.12 4.12 -8.03
CA SER A 381 -12.67 4.01 -7.86
C SER A 381 -12.35 3.26 -6.57
N TRP A 382 -11.28 2.48 -6.60
CA TRP A 382 -10.72 1.83 -5.43
C TRP A 382 -9.27 2.21 -5.29
N SER A 383 -8.88 2.61 -4.09
CA SER A 383 -7.58 3.16 -3.79
C SER A 383 -6.86 2.43 -2.67
N HIS A 384 -5.55 2.44 -2.74
CA HIS A 384 -4.71 2.20 -1.59
C HIS A 384 -3.46 3.06 -1.69
N ASN A 385 -3.04 3.64 -0.57
CA ASN A 385 -1.81 4.40 -0.44
C ASN A 385 -0.85 3.68 0.52
N GLY A 386 0.42 4.03 0.45
CA GLY A 386 1.46 3.44 1.26
C GLY A 386 2.57 4.44 1.53
N GLN A 387 3.15 4.34 2.72
CA GLN A 387 4.34 5.05 3.09
C GLN A 387 5.28 4.09 3.82
N TRP A 388 6.57 4.16 3.51
CA TRP A 388 7.60 3.35 4.16
C TRP A 388 8.96 4.04 4.10
N SER A 389 9.57 4.34 5.25
CA SER A 389 10.91 4.97 5.33
C SER A 389 11.06 6.14 4.33
N GLY A 390 10.14 7.10 4.38
CA GLY A 390 10.14 8.27 3.49
C GLY A 390 9.74 8.02 2.03
N THR A 391 9.53 6.78 1.61
CA THR A 391 8.91 6.47 0.31
C THR A 391 7.41 6.61 0.39
N ARG A 392 6.77 6.94 -0.74
CA ARG A 392 5.32 6.92 -0.87
C ARG A 392 4.90 6.15 -2.11
N ALA A 393 3.77 5.49 -2.01
CA ALA A 393 3.18 4.73 -3.09
C ALA A 393 1.66 4.90 -3.10
N GLU A 394 1.10 4.82 -4.28
CA GLU A 394 -0.32 4.91 -4.52
C GLU A 394 -0.71 3.98 -5.65
N VAL A 395 -1.84 3.29 -5.48
CA VAL A 395 -2.44 2.48 -6.54
C VAL A 395 -3.93 2.75 -6.61
N ARG A 396 -4.46 2.69 -7.83
CA ARG A 396 -5.88 2.89 -8.13
C ARG A 396 -6.40 1.82 -9.07
N SER A 397 -7.60 1.34 -8.80
CA SER A 397 -8.47 0.65 -9.75
C SER A 397 -9.59 1.61 -10.12
N LEU A 398 -9.65 1.98 -11.39
CA LEU A 398 -10.36 3.15 -11.90
C LEU A 398 -11.53 2.75 -12.82
N PRO A 399 -12.51 3.63 -13.03
CA PRO A 399 -13.62 3.40 -13.96
C PRO A 399 -13.14 2.95 -15.35
N GLY A 400 -13.88 2.03 -15.98
CA GLY A 400 -13.48 1.45 -17.27
C GLY A 400 -12.39 0.38 -17.16
N GLY A 401 -12.05 -0.05 -15.94
CA GLY A 401 -11.08 -1.12 -15.71
C GLY A 401 -9.62 -0.66 -15.77
N TYR A 402 -9.37 0.65 -15.72
CA TYR A 402 -8.01 1.16 -15.68
C TYR A 402 -7.34 0.87 -14.34
N ILE A 403 -6.02 0.75 -14.37
CA ILE A 403 -5.18 0.61 -13.18
C ILE A 403 -4.11 1.69 -13.26
N ALA A 404 -3.98 2.49 -12.20
CA ALA A 404 -2.91 3.46 -12.07
C ALA A 404 -2.00 3.11 -10.90
N THR A 405 -0.70 3.36 -11.07
CA THR A 405 0.30 3.24 -10.00
C THR A 405 1.13 4.52 -9.96
N LEU A 406 1.54 4.92 -8.76
CA LEU A 406 2.49 5.99 -8.52
C LEU A 406 3.40 5.57 -7.38
N VAL A 407 4.71 5.75 -7.53
CA VAL A 407 5.68 5.52 -6.47
C VAL A 407 6.77 6.58 -6.52
N MET A 408 7.24 7.01 -5.35
CA MET A 408 8.26 8.05 -5.20
C MET A 408 9.13 7.80 -3.97
N ASN A 409 10.33 8.40 -3.97
CA ASN A 409 11.34 8.18 -2.94
C ASN A 409 11.65 9.42 -2.08
N SER A 410 10.66 10.31 -1.88
CA SER A 410 10.82 11.49 -1.02
C SER A 410 9.72 11.67 0.02
N ALA A 411 10.10 12.10 1.23
CA ALA A 411 9.20 12.23 2.37
C ALA A 411 8.29 13.46 2.31
N ASN A 412 8.80 14.58 1.76
CA ASN A 412 8.17 15.91 1.73
C ASN A 412 6.96 16.06 0.79
N PHE A 413 6.41 14.96 0.29
CA PHE A 413 5.16 14.99 -0.45
C PHE A 413 4.00 15.34 0.51
N ALA A 414 3.30 16.45 0.25
CA ALA A 414 2.16 16.86 1.07
C ALA A 414 1.04 15.81 1.00
N ASP A 415 0.37 15.51 2.11
CA ASP A 415 -0.77 14.57 2.15
C ASP A 415 -1.91 14.97 1.19
N SER A 416 -1.97 16.24 0.78
CA SER A 416 -2.90 16.75 -0.24
C SER A 416 -2.75 16.09 -1.61
N ALA A 417 -1.64 15.42 -1.87
CA ALA A 417 -1.37 14.79 -3.15
C ALA A 417 -1.75 13.30 -3.20
N GLY A 418 -2.40 12.77 -2.15
CA GLY A 418 -3.11 11.48 -2.17
C GLY A 418 -4.31 11.42 -3.14
N GLY A 419 -4.48 12.43 -4.00
CA GLY A 419 -5.45 12.52 -5.07
C GLY A 419 -4.83 12.80 -6.45
N VAL A 420 -3.50 12.84 -6.62
CA VAL A 420 -2.88 13.15 -7.93
C VAL A 420 -3.37 12.21 -9.02
N LEU A 421 -3.42 10.89 -8.74
CA LEU A 421 -3.94 9.93 -9.72
C LEU A 421 -5.45 10.06 -9.93
N ASP A 422 -6.19 10.48 -8.91
CA ASP A 422 -7.64 10.66 -8.99
C ASP A 422 -8.00 11.87 -9.85
N ASP A 423 -7.37 13.01 -9.59
CA ASP A 423 -7.58 14.26 -10.33
C ASP A 423 -7.10 14.10 -11.77
N ALA A 424 -5.90 13.55 -11.98
CA ALA A 424 -5.36 13.28 -13.32
C ALA A 424 -6.29 12.37 -14.14
N PHE A 425 -6.82 11.30 -13.55
CA PHE A 425 -7.73 10.41 -14.26
C PHE A 425 -9.10 11.05 -14.53
N ARG A 426 -9.67 11.77 -13.55
CA ARG A 426 -10.98 12.42 -13.71
C ARG A 426 -10.94 13.46 -14.82
N ASP A 427 -9.93 14.31 -14.84
CA ASP A 427 -9.80 15.36 -15.85
C ASP A 427 -9.50 14.77 -17.24
N ALA A 428 -8.64 13.75 -17.30
CA ALA A 428 -8.38 13.02 -18.54
C ALA A 428 -9.63 12.30 -19.08
N ARG A 429 -10.47 11.73 -18.20
CA ARG A 429 -11.72 11.06 -18.59
C ARG A 429 -12.76 12.06 -19.10
N VAL A 430 -12.97 13.16 -18.38
CA VAL A 430 -13.94 14.19 -18.77
C VAL A 430 -13.58 14.77 -20.14
N LYS A 431 -12.29 15.09 -20.38
CA LYS A 431 -11.85 15.55 -21.70
C LYS A 431 -11.96 14.44 -22.75
N GLY A 432 -11.54 13.22 -22.42
CA GLY A 432 -11.60 12.08 -23.35
C GLY A 432 -13.02 11.78 -23.84
N LEU A 433 -14.02 11.90 -22.97
CA LEU A 433 -15.44 11.73 -23.33
C LEU A 433 -16.02 12.89 -24.14
N ALA A 434 -15.44 14.09 -24.07
CA ALA A 434 -15.87 15.23 -24.88
C ALA A 434 -15.39 15.17 -26.34
N HIS A 435 -14.39 14.32 -26.62
CA HIS A 435 -13.78 14.15 -27.94
C HIS A 435 -14.17 12.83 -28.64
N ALA A 436 -14.91 11.95 -27.96
CA ALA A 436 -15.47 10.72 -28.51
C ALA A 436 -16.90 10.98 -29.01
#